data_AF-A0AAE0N5W6-F1
#
_entry.id   AF-A0AAE0N5W6-F1
#
_cell.length_a   1.000
_cell.length_b   1.000
_cell.length_c   1.000
_cell.angle_alpha   90.00
_cell.angle_beta   90.00
_cell.angle_gamma   90.00
#
_symmetry.space_group_name_H-M   'P 1'
#
loop_
_entity.id
_entity.type
_entity.pdbx_description
1 polymer ?
#
loop_
_entity_poly.entity_id
_entity_poly.type
_entity_poly.pdbx_seq_one_letter_code
_entity_poly.pdbx_strand_id
1 'polypeptide(L)'
;MSFSKVGGYGVVDSIENGPGPTVLLRADMDALPVLENTGLPYASTKRIADTDGVERPVMHACGHDMHVAGRLLLLFQPNEEHGHGATRGAPRPDVLAQHIGSNKAGILQIGSGPVLAGKRAFHVVIPGKGGHASAPQDTIDPVVTACHAVIRLQTIVSRETDPSDTVVVTCGTIHAGGASNVIPDRAERTVDIRAFSPEALHKAVESMKRIIKAECVASGLLQEEPSIVETENVPPLINSSDLTERLQEQFNHSFGDGDGAVRDMVRGMASDDFGVPCAYWNLGNTDPALLEEYQRRGICMNFPATNFDRADASGYRSIDIGHSLAHSTDCVDMDAYIFSSSTSRLRPVPTPQDLYT
;
A
#
# COMPACT_ATOMS: atom_id res chain seq x y z
N MET A 1 -1.26 -31.72 15.24
CA MET A 1 -2.73 -31.48 15.25
C MET A 1 -3.41 -32.84 15.26
N SER A 2 -4.25 -33.10 16.26
CA SER A 2 -4.97 -34.35 16.44
C SER A 2 -6.45 -34.03 16.52
N PHE A 3 -7.18 -34.18 15.42
CA PHE A 3 -8.63 -33.98 15.41
C PHE A 3 -9.35 -35.24 15.91
N SER A 4 -10.44 -35.06 16.64
CA SER A 4 -11.30 -36.13 17.13
C SER A 4 -12.57 -36.21 16.28
N LYS A 5 -12.95 -37.43 15.88
CA LYS A 5 -14.24 -37.69 15.22
C LYS A 5 -15.34 -37.78 16.26
N VAL A 6 -16.42 -37.02 16.09
CA VAL A 6 -17.54 -36.95 17.04
C VAL A 6 -18.86 -36.96 16.25
N GLY A 7 -19.84 -37.74 16.70
CA GLY A 7 -21.18 -37.73 16.09
C GLY A 7 -21.22 -38.22 14.63
N GLY A 8 -20.43 -39.25 14.29
CA GLY A 8 -20.37 -39.83 12.93
C GLY A 8 -19.33 -39.14 12.06
N TYR A 9 -19.68 -37.98 11.48
CA TYR A 9 -18.81 -37.23 10.56
C TYR A 9 -18.27 -35.92 11.15
N GLY A 10 -18.73 -35.49 12.33
CA GLY A 10 -18.25 -34.27 12.97
C GLY A 10 -16.77 -34.35 13.31
N VAL A 11 -16.08 -33.22 13.16
CA VAL A 11 -14.65 -33.07 13.47
C VAL A 11 -14.50 -31.98 14.52
N VAL A 12 -13.79 -32.28 15.60
CA VAL A 12 -13.46 -31.32 16.65
C VAL A 12 -11.95 -31.32 16.84
N ASP A 13 -11.36 -30.14 16.86
CA ASP A 13 -9.97 -29.92 17.27
C ASP A 13 -9.92 -28.81 18.31
N SER A 14 -8.90 -28.82 19.15
CA SER A 14 -8.71 -27.84 20.21
C SER A 14 -7.30 -27.30 20.17
N ILE A 15 -7.17 -25.98 20.24
CA ILE A 15 -5.89 -25.30 20.37
C ILE A 15 -5.78 -24.86 21.83
N GLU A 16 -4.81 -25.43 22.55
CA GLU A 16 -4.56 -25.11 23.95
C GLU A 16 -3.54 -23.97 24.06
N ASN A 17 -3.83 -22.99 24.92
CA ASN A 17 -2.92 -21.88 25.22
C ASN A 17 -2.97 -21.52 26.72
N GLY A 18 -2.52 -22.45 27.56
CA GLY A 18 -2.46 -22.27 29.01
C GLY A 18 -3.83 -22.27 29.72
N PRO A 19 -3.85 -21.99 31.03
CA PRO A 19 -5.07 -21.98 31.83
C PRO A 19 -5.97 -20.79 31.47
N GLY A 20 -7.23 -21.05 31.13
CA GLY A 20 -8.19 -19.98 30.83
C GLY A 20 -9.57 -20.50 30.40
N PRO A 21 -10.51 -19.59 30.11
CA PRO A 21 -11.83 -19.94 29.59
C PRO A 21 -11.74 -20.60 28.21
N THR A 22 -12.65 -21.54 27.93
CA THR A 22 -12.74 -22.22 26.61
C THR A 22 -13.82 -21.58 25.75
N VAL A 23 -13.51 -21.33 24.48
CA VAL A 23 -14.46 -20.85 23.46
C VAL A 23 -14.57 -21.88 22.35
N LEU A 24 -15.79 -22.22 21.95
CA LEU A 24 -16.08 -23.13 20.83
C LEU A 24 -16.46 -22.32 19.59
N LEU A 25 -15.73 -22.53 18.50
CA LEU A 25 -16.09 -22.07 17.17
C LEU A 25 -16.65 -23.27 16.38
N ARG A 26 -17.79 -23.08 15.70
CA ARG A 26 -18.50 -24.13 14.98
C ARG A 26 -18.79 -23.70 13.55
N ALA A 27 -18.45 -24.57 12.59
CA ALA A 27 -18.83 -24.47 11.18
C ALA A 27 -19.62 -25.73 10.79
N ASP A 28 -20.77 -25.56 10.15
CA ASP A 28 -21.45 -26.64 9.40
C ASP A 28 -20.74 -26.91 8.07
N MET A 29 -20.89 -28.14 7.60
CA MET A 29 -20.16 -28.66 6.44
C MET A 29 -21.02 -29.52 5.50
N ASP A 30 -22.31 -29.65 5.77
CA ASP A 30 -23.24 -30.44 4.95
C ASP A 30 -23.71 -29.67 3.70
N ALA A 31 -24.12 -30.44 2.69
CA ALA A 31 -24.68 -29.92 1.45
C ALA A 31 -26.18 -30.22 1.35
N LEU A 32 -26.85 -29.67 0.33
CA LEU A 32 -28.27 -29.89 0.07
C LEU A 32 -28.51 -30.74 -1.19
N PRO A 33 -29.61 -31.51 -1.26
CA PRO A 33 -29.94 -32.37 -2.40
C PRO A 33 -30.52 -31.56 -3.58
N VAL A 34 -29.71 -30.64 -4.11
CA VAL A 34 -30.07 -29.68 -5.16
C VAL A 34 -29.11 -29.88 -6.33
N LEU A 35 -29.64 -29.85 -7.56
CA LEU A 35 -28.81 -29.81 -8.76
C LEU A 35 -28.16 -28.44 -8.89
N GLU A 36 -26.83 -28.40 -8.88
CA GLU A 36 -26.11 -27.16 -9.10
C GLU A 36 -26.22 -26.72 -10.57
N ASN A 37 -26.83 -25.55 -10.80
CA ASN A 37 -27.04 -24.97 -12.13
C ASN A 37 -26.42 -23.56 -12.24
N THR A 38 -25.31 -23.33 -11.54
CA THR A 38 -24.61 -22.03 -11.47
C THR A 38 -23.81 -21.73 -12.72
N GLY A 39 -23.43 -22.76 -13.50
CA GLY A 39 -22.58 -22.63 -14.69
C GLY A 39 -21.12 -22.31 -14.37
N LEU A 40 -20.72 -22.38 -13.09
CA LEU A 40 -19.36 -22.10 -12.65
C LEU A 40 -18.42 -23.26 -13.02
N PRO A 41 -17.12 -23.00 -13.29
CA PRO A 41 -16.16 -24.05 -13.67
C PRO A 41 -15.97 -25.17 -12.62
N TYR A 42 -16.37 -24.91 -11.37
CA TYR A 42 -16.27 -25.83 -10.24
C TYR A 42 -17.65 -26.30 -9.73
N ALA A 43 -18.72 -26.08 -10.50
CA ALA A 43 -20.06 -26.52 -10.12
C ALA A 43 -20.09 -28.03 -9.82
N SER A 44 -20.77 -28.40 -8.74
CA SER A 44 -20.92 -29.77 -8.31
C SER A 44 -21.58 -30.62 -9.39
N THR A 45 -20.94 -31.75 -9.70
CA THR A 45 -21.49 -32.80 -10.56
C THR A 45 -21.85 -34.06 -9.77
N LYS A 46 -21.73 -33.99 -8.44
CA LYS A 46 -21.83 -35.15 -7.55
C LYS A 46 -23.30 -35.52 -7.31
N ARG A 47 -23.54 -36.83 -7.23
CA ARG A 47 -24.80 -37.43 -6.81
C ARG A 47 -24.49 -38.45 -5.72
N ILE A 48 -25.31 -38.46 -4.68
CA ILE A 48 -25.17 -39.39 -3.54
C ILE A 48 -26.55 -39.95 -3.18
N ALA A 49 -26.59 -41.19 -2.70
CA ALA A 49 -27.78 -41.78 -2.11
C ALA A 49 -28.17 -41.01 -0.85
N ASP A 50 -29.43 -40.56 -0.80
CA ASP A 50 -30.02 -40.02 0.41
C ASP A 50 -30.32 -41.13 1.44
N THR A 51 -30.91 -40.77 2.57
CA THR A 51 -31.27 -41.72 3.64
C THR A 51 -32.27 -42.80 3.20
N ASP A 52 -33.00 -42.56 2.11
CA ASP A 52 -33.95 -43.52 1.53
C ASP A 52 -33.30 -44.39 0.43
N GLY A 53 -31.99 -44.23 0.21
CA GLY A 53 -31.23 -44.95 -0.81
C GLY A 53 -31.39 -44.40 -2.22
N VAL A 54 -32.02 -43.22 -2.37
CA VAL A 54 -32.28 -42.61 -3.67
C VAL A 54 -31.15 -41.67 -4.05
N GLU A 55 -30.53 -41.91 -5.20
CA GLU A 55 -29.46 -41.08 -5.74
C GLU A 55 -29.95 -39.68 -6.14
N ARG A 56 -29.51 -38.64 -5.40
CA ARG A 56 -29.83 -37.23 -5.65
C ARG A 56 -28.59 -36.41 -5.98
N PRO A 57 -28.70 -35.36 -6.81
CA PRO A 57 -27.61 -34.41 -7.00
C PRO A 57 -27.37 -33.60 -5.73
N VAL A 58 -26.15 -33.10 -5.56
CA VAL A 58 -25.69 -32.42 -4.34
C VAL A 58 -25.09 -31.07 -4.68
N MET A 59 -25.44 -30.04 -3.91
CA MET A 59 -24.88 -28.67 -4.02
C MET A 59 -24.74 -28.07 -2.62
N HIS A 60 -23.67 -27.32 -2.35
CA HIS A 60 -23.60 -26.44 -1.17
C HIS A 60 -24.44 -25.17 -1.36
N ALA A 61 -25.74 -25.34 -1.60
CA ALA A 61 -26.66 -24.24 -1.90
C ALA A 61 -26.91 -23.29 -0.72
N CYS A 62 -26.35 -23.58 0.46
CA CYS A 62 -26.42 -22.78 1.67
C CYS A 62 -25.04 -22.19 2.10
N GLY A 63 -23.99 -22.39 1.31
CA GLY A 63 -22.67 -21.80 1.59
C GLY A 63 -21.87 -22.46 2.72
N HIS A 64 -22.22 -23.67 3.16
CA HIS A 64 -21.48 -24.38 4.22
C HIS A 64 -20.05 -24.73 3.79
N ASP A 65 -19.81 -24.89 2.49
CA ASP A 65 -18.47 -24.96 1.92
C ASP A 65 -17.65 -23.71 2.22
N MET A 66 -18.25 -22.51 2.18
CA MET A 66 -17.57 -21.26 2.56
C MET A 66 -17.28 -21.18 4.06
N HIS A 67 -18.15 -21.73 4.91
CA HIS A 67 -17.93 -21.76 6.37
C HIS A 67 -16.67 -22.58 6.72
N VAL A 68 -16.40 -23.64 5.95
CA VAL A 68 -15.21 -24.49 6.10
C VAL A 68 -14.00 -23.93 5.32
N ALA A 69 -14.23 -23.22 4.21
CA ALA A 69 -13.18 -22.73 3.30
C ALA A 69 -12.66 -21.31 3.60
N GLY A 70 -12.99 -20.73 4.76
CA GLY A 70 -12.43 -19.45 5.21
C GLY A 70 -10.91 -19.42 5.04
N ARG A 71 -10.42 -18.62 4.09
CA ARG A 71 -9.03 -18.63 3.62
C ARG A 71 -8.31 -17.37 4.10
N LEU A 72 -7.22 -17.54 4.84
CA LEU A 72 -6.22 -16.48 4.95
C LEU A 72 -5.56 -16.32 3.56
N LEU A 73 -5.91 -15.24 2.86
CA LEU A 73 -5.31 -14.92 1.56
C LEU A 73 -4.06 -14.08 1.80
N LEU A 74 -2.88 -14.70 1.67
CA LEU A 74 -1.62 -13.98 1.67
C LEU A 74 -1.36 -13.43 0.25
N LEU A 75 -1.30 -12.11 0.11
CA LEU A 75 -0.99 -11.42 -1.13
C LEU A 75 0.44 -10.87 -1.09
N PHE A 76 1.31 -11.40 -1.95
CA PHE A 76 2.66 -10.87 -2.16
C PHE A 76 2.65 -10.02 -3.42
N GLN A 77 2.59 -8.70 -3.24
CA GLN A 77 2.52 -7.75 -4.35
C GLN A 77 3.92 -7.34 -4.81
N PRO A 78 4.29 -7.50 -6.10
CA PRO A 78 5.48 -6.87 -6.67
C PRO A 78 5.20 -5.45 -7.14
N ASN A 79 6.24 -4.63 -7.29
CA ASN A 79 6.19 -3.34 -8.01
C ASN A 79 5.30 -2.24 -7.39
N GLU A 80 5.28 -2.16 -6.06
CA GLU A 80 4.65 -1.07 -5.30
C GLU A 80 5.32 0.29 -5.60
N GLU A 81 6.66 0.34 -5.66
CA GLU A 81 7.46 1.57 -5.82
C GLU A 81 7.11 2.45 -7.05
N HIS A 82 6.47 1.88 -8.08
CA HIS A 82 6.03 2.59 -9.27
C HIS A 82 4.50 2.77 -9.35
N GLY A 83 3.77 2.36 -8.31
CA GLY A 83 2.31 2.45 -8.23
C GLY A 83 1.55 1.53 -9.19
N HIS A 84 2.13 0.37 -9.52
CA HIS A 84 1.62 -0.51 -10.58
C HIS A 84 1.46 -1.98 -10.17
N GLY A 85 1.68 -2.31 -8.89
CA GLY A 85 1.59 -3.66 -8.37
C GLY A 85 0.15 -4.12 -8.20
N ALA A 86 -0.68 -3.29 -7.56
CA ALA A 86 -2.05 -3.66 -7.20
C ALA A 86 -3.01 -3.75 -8.41
N THR A 87 -2.73 -3.03 -9.50
CA THR A 87 -3.59 -2.98 -10.69
C THR A 87 -3.51 -4.24 -11.57
N ARG A 88 -2.60 -5.18 -11.27
CA ARG A 88 -2.32 -6.37 -12.09
C ARG A 88 -3.11 -7.63 -11.72
N GLY A 89 -4.27 -7.49 -11.08
CA GLY A 89 -5.29 -8.55 -11.04
C GLY A 89 -5.37 -9.39 -9.76
N ALA A 90 -5.05 -8.82 -8.59
CA ALA A 90 -5.37 -9.47 -7.32
C ALA A 90 -6.90 -9.46 -7.08
N PRO A 91 -7.49 -10.53 -6.51
CA PRO A 91 -8.85 -10.49 -5.95
C PRO A 91 -8.95 -9.32 -4.95
N ARG A 92 -10.14 -8.72 -4.81
CA ARG A 92 -10.38 -7.56 -3.94
C ARG A 92 -11.19 -7.92 -2.68
N PRO A 93 -10.69 -8.75 -1.75
CA PRO A 93 -11.25 -8.78 -0.39
C PRO A 93 -10.83 -7.51 0.37
N ASP A 94 -11.31 -7.36 1.61
CA ASP A 94 -10.76 -6.40 2.56
C ASP A 94 -9.24 -6.65 2.73
N VAL A 95 -8.43 -5.63 2.46
CA VAL A 95 -6.95 -5.76 2.48
C VAL A 95 -6.40 -5.29 3.83
N LEU A 96 -5.70 -6.18 4.52
CA LEU A 96 -4.88 -5.84 5.68
C LEU A 96 -3.43 -5.64 5.21
N ALA A 97 -2.85 -4.46 5.46
CA ALA A 97 -1.51 -4.11 5.01
C ALA A 97 -0.69 -3.46 6.13
N GLN A 98 0.59 -3.82 6.21
CA GLN A 98 1.54 -3.24 7.16
C GLN A 98 2.73 -2.68 6.41
N HIS A 99 3.22 -1.54 6.87
CA HIS A 99 4.53 -1.03 6.47
C HIS A 99 5.43 -0.80 7.69
N ILE A 100 6.73 -0.97 7.50
CA ILE A 100 7.72 -0.67 8.54
C ILE A 100 8.09 0.81 8.45
N GLY A 101 7.99 1.54 9.57
CA GLY A 101 8.33 2.96 9.66
C GLY A 101 9.55 3.22 10.53
N SER A 102 10.18 4.38 10.35
CA SER A 102 11.35 4.84 11.14
C SER A 102 11.01 5.27 12.58
N ASN A 103 9.81 4.98 13.06
CA ASN A 103 9.38 5.29 14.42
C ASN A 103 10.00 4.33 15.44
N LYS A 104 9.88 4.66 16.73
CA LYS A 104 10.38 3.86 17.85
C LYS A 104 9.90 2.40 17.71
N ALA A 105 10.83 1.46 17.84
CA ALA A 105 10.55 0.03 17.79
C ALA A 105 9.42 -0.37 18.75
N GLY A 106 8.53 -1.25 18.29
CA GLY A 106 7.39 -1.75 19.08
C GLY A 106 6.18 -0.83 19.14
N ILE A 107 6.21 0.34 18.48
CA ILE A 107 5.04 1.23 18.36
C ILE A 107 4.25 0.88 17.10
N LEU A 108 2.97 0.53 17.27
CA LEU A 108 1.98 0.37 16.22
C LEU A 108 1.22 1.70 16.02
N GLN A 109 1.06 2.11 14.77
CA GLN A 109 0.29 3.29 14.40
C GLN A 109 -0.81 2.93 13.42
N ILE A 110 -2.06 3.21 13.81
CA ILE A 110 -3.26 2.90 13.03
C ILE A 110 -4.26 4.05 13.16
N GLY A 111 -5.06 4.29 12.12
CA GLY A 111 -6.05 5.37 12.12
C GLY A 111 -6.96 5.28 10.91
N SER A 112 -8.18 5.79 11.04
CA SER A 112 -9.21 5.75 10.00
C SER A 112 -9.12 6.96 9.07
N GLY A 113 -9.69 6.83 7.86
CA GLY A 113 -9.68 7.89 6.86
C GLY A 113 -8.32 8.01 6.14
N PRO A 114 -7.99 9.19 5.59
CA PRO A 114 -6.77 9.36 4.80
C PRO A 114 -5.51 9.16 5.65
N VAL A 115 -4.67 8.20 5.26
CA VAL A 115 -3.41 7.86 5.96
C VAL A 115 -2.16 8.13 5.12
N LEU A 116 -2.22 7.92 3.81
CA LEU A 116 -1.17 8.27 2.85
C LEU A 116 -1.74 9.15 1.73
N ALA A 117 -0.91 10.07 1.23
CA ALA A 117 -1.32 10.98 0.17
C ALA A 117 -1.39 10.24 -1.18
N GLY A 118 -2.31 10.63 -2.04
CA GLY A 118 -2.27 10.24 -3.45
C GLY A 118 -1.16 10.98 -4.18
N LYS A 119 -0.72 10.44 -5.32
CA LYS A 119 0.35 10.99 -6.16
C LYS A 119 -0.12 11.13 -7.61
N ARG A 120 0.17 12.28 -8.21
CA ARG A 120 0.01 12.55 -9.64
C ARG A 120 1.30 13.18 -10.15
N ALA A 121 2.00 12.50 -11.04
CA ALA A 121 3.24 12.99 -11.63
C ALA A 121 3.08 13.27 -13.13
N PHE A 122 3.73 14.33 -13.60
CA PHE A 122 3.63 14.80 -14.98
C PHE A 122 5.00 15.12 -15.56
N HIS A 123 5.21 14.75 -16.82
CA HIS A 123 6.24 15.33 -17.69
C HIS A 123 5.59 16.42 -18.54
N VAL A 124 6.20 17.62 -18.53
CA VAL A 124 5.68 18.78 -19.24
C VAL A 124 6.74 19.32 -20.19
N VAL A 125 6.34 19.55 -21.43
CA VAL A 125 7.14 20.22 -22.47
C VAL A 125 6.48 21.53 -22.83
N ILE A 126 7.19 22.64 -22.60
CA ILE A 126 6.79 23.99 -22.99
C ILE A 126 7.47 24.30 -24.33
N PRO A 127 6.71 24.51 -25.41
CA PRO A 127 7.28 24.90 -26.70
C PRO A 127 7.85 26.32 -26.64
N GLY A 128 8.71 26.64 -27.59
CA GLY A 128 9.39 27.91 -27.72
C GLY A 128 9.66 28.23 -29.18
N LYS A 129 10.25 29.39 -29.43
CA LYS A 129 10.82 29.73 -30.72
C LYS A 129 12.27 30.11 -30.50
N GLY A 130 13.17 29.17 -30.75
CA GLY A 130 14.60 29.36 -30.52
C GLY A 130 15.24 30.38 -31.47
N GLY A 131 16.44 30.84 -31.11
CA GLY A 131 17.19 31.81 -31.90
C GLY A 131 18.47 32.29 -31.22
N HIS A 132 19.13 33.27 -31.84
CA HIS A 132 20.34 33.85 -31.27
C HIS A 132 19.98 34.73 -30.07
N ALA A 133 20.70 34.59 -28.95
CA ALA A 133 20.37 35.30 -27.70
C ALA A 133 20.47 36.84 -27.81
N SER A 134 21.14 37.36 -28.83
CA SER A 134 21.22 38.80 -29.11
C SER A 134 20.02 39.37 -29.89
N ALA A 135 19.09 38.53 -30.32
CA ALA A 135 17.89 38.93 -31.06
C ALA A 135 16.61 38.37 -30.39
N PRO A 136 16.38 38.62 -29.09
CA PRO A 136 15.28 38.01 -28.35
C PRO A 136 13.90 38.41 -28.89
N GLN A 137 13.77 39.59 -29.51
CA GLN A 137 12.51 40.04 -30.13
C GLN A 137 12.03 39.12 -31.27
N ASP A 138 12.94 38.33 -31.86
CA ASP A 138 12.63 37.37 -32.92
C ASP A 138 12.32 35.96 -32.38
N THR A 139 12.35 35.78 -31.06
CA THR A 139 12.20 34.50 -30.35
C THR A 139 11.00 34.50 -29.41
N ILE A 140 10.67 33.32 -28.89
CA ILE A 140 9.76 33.15 -27.75
C ILE A 140 10.50 32.22 -26.78
N ASP A 141 10.99 32.77 -25.68
CA ASP A 141 11.93 32.08 -24.78
C ASP A 141 11.21 31.12 -23.82
N PRO A 142 11.33 29.79 -24.01
CA PRO A 142 10.65 28.82 -23.17
C PRO A 142 11.31 28.69 -21.79
N VAL A 143 12.56 29.15 -21.60
CA VAL A 143 13.24 29.16 -20.30
C VAL A 143 12.54 30.14 -19.36
N VAL A 144 12.27 31.36 -19.86
CA VAL A 144 11.59 32.41 -19.10
C VAL A 144 10.16 32.01 -18.77
N THR A 145 9.41 31.53 -19.77
CA THR A 145 8.06 30.95 -19.56
C THR A 145 8.10 29.87 -18.50
N ALA A 146 9.13 29.02 -18.56
CA ALA A 146 9.24 27.92 -17.64
C ALA A 146 9.43 28.40 -16.18
N CYS A 147 10.32 29.34 -15.94
CA CYS A 147 10.55 29.92 -14.62
C CYS A 147 9.28 30.59 -14.06
N HIS A 148 8.55 31.35 -14.88
CA HIS A 148 7.30 31.98 -14.45
C HIS A 148 6.23 30.96 -14.08
N ALA A 149 6.10 29.87 -14.85
CA ALA A 149 5.22 28.78 -14.49
C ALA A 149 5.60 28.14 -13.14
N VAL A 150 6.89 27.94 -12.84
CA VAL A 150 7.31 27.43 -11.51
C VAL A 150 6.82 28.36 -10.40
N ILE A 151 7.03 29.67 -10.53
CA ILE A 151 6.60 30.66 -9.53
C ILE A 151 5.08 30.64 -9.37
N ARG A 152 4.33 30.61 -10.48
CA ARG A 152 2.87 30.62 -10.45
C ARG A 152 2.28 29.35 -9.86
N LEU A 153 2.87 28.17 -10.11
CA LEU A 153 2.39 26.91 -9.55
C LEU A 153 2.34 26.91 -8.02
N GLN A 154 3.15 27.73 -7.35
CA GLN A 154 3.13 27.87 -5.90
C GLN A 154 1.82 28.50 -5.37
N THR A 155 1.04 29.17 -6.24
CA THR A 155 -0.26 29.72 -5.87
C THR A 155 -1.34 28.65 -5.73
N ILE A 156 -1.13 27.45 -6.25
CA ILE A 156 -2.08 26.33 -6.09
C ILE A 156 -2.25 26.04 -4.60
N VAL A 157 -1.16 25.68 -3.92
CA VAL A 157 -1.19 25.35 -2.50
C VAL A 157 -1.47 26.58 -1.65
N SER A 158 -0.84 27.72 -2.00
CA SER A 158 -0.97 28.89 -1.12
C SER A 158 -2.35 29.54 -1.22
N ARG A 159 -2.99 29.60 -2.39
CA ARG A 159 -4.18 30.45 -2.64
C ARG A 159 -5.41 29.72 -3.18
N GLU A 160 -5.27 28.50 -3.71
CA GLU A 160 -6.39 27.83 -4.37
C GLU A 160 -6.91 26.60 -3.63
N THR A 161 -6.10 25.94 -2.80
CA THR A 161 -6.53 24.79 -1.97
C THR A 161 -7.09 25.25 -0.63
N ASP A 162 -7.94 24.41 -0.02
CA ASP A 162 -8.41 24.69 1.34
C ASP A 162 -7.22 24.62 2.32
N PRO A 163 -7.05 25.56 3.25
CA PRO A 163 -5.95 25.52 4.22
C PRO A 163 -5.96 24.29 5.14
N SER A 164 -7.10 23.62 5.30
CA SER A 164 -7.23 22.36 6.04
C SER A 164 -6.84 21.13 5.21
N ASP A 165 -6.86 21.25 3.88
CA ASP A 165 -6.34 20.22 2.98
C ASP A 165 -4.82 20.30 2.92
N THR A 166 -4.15 19.17 3.12
CA THR A 166 -2.70 19.09 2.92
C THR A 166 -2.41 18.73 1.47
N VAL A 167 -1.83 19.68 0.74
CA VAL A 167 -1.46 19.54 -0.67
C VAL A 167 0.00 19.95 -0.88
N VAL A 168 0.72 19.18 -1.70
CA VAL A 168 2.09 19.47 -2.11
C VAL A 168 2.15 19.55 -3.62
N VAL A 169 2.83 20.57 -4.15
CA VAL A 169 3.17 20.70 -5.57
C VAL A 169 4.68 20.91 -5.65
N THR A 170 5.38 20.02 -6.34
CA THR A 170 6.83 20.07 -6.47
C THR A 170 7.22 20.06 -7.95
N CYS A 171 8.03 21.02 -8.38
CA CYS A 171 8.71 20.95 -9.67
C CYS A 171 10.03 20.20 -9.48
N GLY A 172 10.07 18.92 -9.86
CA GLY A 172 11.20 18.03 -9.56
C GLY A 172 12.40 18.25 -10.47
N THR A 173 12.18 18.71 -11.70
CA THR A 173 13.24 18.96 -12.70
C THR A 173 12.89 20.16 -13.58
N ILE A 174 13.90 20.77 -14.17
CA ILE A 174 13.77 21.74 -15.26
C ILE A 174 14.99 21.65 -16.18
N HIS A 175 14.77 21.47 -17.47
CA HIS A 175 15.82 21.32 -18.48
C HIS A 175 15.49 22.16 -19.72
N ALA A 176 16.41 23.03 -20.14
CA ALA A 176 16.24 23.83 -21.34
C ALA A 176 17.59 24.36 -21.85
N GLY A 177 17.81 24.27 -23.16
CA GLY A 177 19.01 24.81 -23.81
C GLY A 177 20.30 24.04 -23.52
N GLY A 178 21.41 24.58 -24.04
CA GLY A 178 22.74 23.98 -23.88
C GLY A 178 23.88 24.99 -24.09
N ALA A 179 23.78 25.86 -25.09
CA ALA A 179 24.73 26.95 -25.30
C ALA A 179 24.22 28.26 -24.69
N SER A 180 25.08 29.05 -24.06
CA SER A 180 24.72 30.29 -23.36
C SER A 180 24.27 31.43 -24.27
N ASN A 181 24.62 31.37 -25.57
CA ASN A 181 24.28 32.38 -26.56
C ASN A 181 23.10 31.98 -27.48
N VAL A 182 22.35 30.94 -27.11
CA VAL A 182 21.22 30.42 -27.88
C VAL A 182 19.99 30.31 -26.98
N ILE A 183 18.88 30.89 -27.43
CA ILE A 183 17.56 30.67 -26.84
C ILE A 183 17.01 29.35 -27.40
N PRO A 184 16.64 28.37 -26.56
CA PRO A 184 16.18 27.06 -27.03
C PRO A 184 14.77 27.10 -27.64
N ASP A 185 14.43 26.03 -28.36
CA ASP A 185 13.11 25.82 -28.96
C ASP A 185 12.09 25.18 -28.00
N ARG A 186 12.52 24.70 -26.83
CA ARG A 186 11.64 24.10 -25.81
C ARG A 186 12.27 24.14 -24.40
N ALA A 187 11.42 23.92 -23.39
CA ALA A 187 11.83 23.62 -22.02
C ALA A 187 11.02 22.44 -21.47
N GLU A 188 11.68 21.53 -20.76
CA GLU A 188 11.07 20.34 -20.17
C GLU A 188 11.13 20.39 -18.63
N ARG A 189 10.15 19.78 -17.97
CA ARG A 189 10.11 19.64 -16.51
C ARG A 189 9.32 18.42 -16.07
N THR A 190 9.48 18.09 -14.79
CA THR A 190 8.56 17.21 -14.07
C THR A 190 7.81 17.95 -12.97
N VAL A 191 6.55 17.59 -12.76
CA VAL A 191 5.72 18.10 -11.67
C VAL A 191 5.13 16.93 -10.89
N ASP A 192 5.35 16.90 -9.57
CA ASP A 192 4.76 15.95 -8.63
C ASP A 192 3.71 16.66 -7.78
N ILE A 193 2.49 16.13 -7.73
CA ILE A 193 1.39 16.67 -6.93
C ILE A 193 0.91 15.58 -5.97
N ARG A 194 0.79 15.95 -4.69
CA ARG A 194 0.31 15.07 -3.63
C ARG A 194 -0.80 15.70 -2.82
N ALA A 195 -1.78 14.91 -2.42
CA ALA A 195 -2.83 15.33 -1.48
C ALA A 195 -3.53 14.13 -0.82
N PHE A 196 -4.07 14.33 0.38
CA PHE A 196 -4.86 13.31 1.08
C PHE A 196 -6.31 13.19 0.58
N SER A 197 -6.85 14.26 0.00
CA SER A 197 -8.20 14.29 -0.56
C SER A 197 -8.17 14.06 -2.06
N PRO A 198 -8.98 13.13 -2.62
CA PRO A 198 -9.14 12.97 -4.06
C PRO A 198 -9.59 14.27 -4.75
N GLU A 199 -10.43 15.06 -4.08
CA GLU A 199 -10.92 16.34 -4.61
C GLU A 199 -9.81 17.39 -4.65
N ALA A 200 -9.04 17.52 -3.56
CA ALA A 200 -7.90 18.44 -3.52
C ALA A 200 -6.83 18.06 -4.55
N LEU A 201 -6.56 16.76 -4.72
CA LEU A 201 -5.64 16.25 -5.73
C LEU A 201 -6.09 16.60 -7.14
N HIS A 202 -7.37 16.36 -7.45
CA HIS A 202 -7.96 16.69 -8.75
C HIS A 202 -7.89 18.20 -9.02
N LYS A 203 -8.31 19.02 -8.06
CA LYS A 203 -8.27 20.48 -8.16
C LYS A 203 -6.84 21.00 -8.41
N ALA A 204 -5.86 20.48 -7.68
CA ALA A 204 -4.45 20.87 -7.87
C ALA A 204 -3.93 20.53 -9.27
N VAL A 205 -4.29 19.36 -9.80
CA VAL A 205 -3.94 18.96 -11.18
C VAL A 205 -4.56 19.89 -12.21
N GLU A 206 -5.84 20.21 -12.08
CA GLU A 206 -6.53 21.11 -13.04
C GLU A 206 -5.98 22.53 -12.97
N SER A 207 -5.66 23.02 -11.76
CA SER A 207 -4.98 24.30 -11.59
C SER A 207 -3.57 24.32 -12.19
N MET A 208 -2.80 23.24 -12.05
CA MET A 208 -1.49 23.10 -12.69
C MET A 208 -1.61 23.21 -14.21
N LYS A 209 -2.52 22.46 -14.83
CA LYS A 209 -2.75 22.52 -16.29
C LYS A 209 -3.14 23.92 -16.73
N ARG A 210 -4.09 24.56 -16.02
CA ARG A 210 -4.54 25.94 -16.32
C ARG A 210 -3.38 26.94 -16.23
N ILE A 211 -2.58 26.89 -15.16
CA ILE A 211 -1.45 27.80 -14.94
C ILE A 211 -0.42 27.64 -16.05
N ILE A 212 -0.01 26.42 -16.39
CA ILE A 212 1.00 26.19 -17.42
C ILE A 212 0.53 26.72 -18.77
N LYS A 213 -0.73 26.45 -19.16
CA LYS A 213 -1.32 26.99 -20.39
C LYS A 213 -1.37 28.52 -20.37
N ALA A 214 -1.78 29.13 -19.26
CA ALA A 214 -1.87 30.58 -19.13
C ALA A 214 -0.50 31.27 -19.24
N GLU A 215 0.54 30.70 -18.62
CA GLU A 215 1.90 31.26 -18.68
C GLU A 215 2.50 31.11 -20.09
N CYS A 216 2.15 30.05 -20.83
CA CYS A 216 2.48 29.93 -22.25
C CYS A 216 1.85 31.06 -23.08
N VAL A 217 0.54 31.28 -22.91
CA VAL A 217 -0.18 32.36 -23.60
C VAL A 217 0.39 33.74 -23.24
N ALA A 218 0.67 33.98 -21.96
CA ALA A 218 1.25 35.24 -21.49
C ALA A 218 2.65 35.50 -22.07
N SER A 219 3.39 34.44 -22.39
CA SER A 219 4.70 34.51 -23.03
C SER A 219 4.64 34.64 -24.57
N GLY A 220 3.45 34.63 -25.17
CA GLY A 220 3.26 34.74 -26.61
C GLY A 220 3.23 33.41 -27.36
N LEU A 221 3.19 32.27 -26.67
CA LEU A 221 3.01 30.94 -27.27
C LEU A 221 1.52 30.72 -27.59
N LEU A 222 1.09 31.27 -28.73
CA LEU A 222 -0.33 31.26 -29.14
C LEU A 222 -0.68 30.14 -30.12
N GLN A 223 0.32 29.55 -30.77
CA GLN A 223 0.13 28.62 -31.89
C GLN A 223 0.33 27.15 -31.48
N GLU A 224 1.07 26.91 -30.40
CA GLU A 224 1.41 25.56 -29.93
C GLU A 224 1.09 25.44 -28.43
N GLU A 225 0.34 24.41 -28.07
CA GLU A 225 0.04 24.12 -26.67
C GLU A 225 1.20 23.36 -25.99
N PRO A 226 1.42 23.56 -24.69
CA PRO A 226 2.35 22.72 -23.95
C PRO A 226 1.88 21.26 -23.91
N SER A 227 2.80 20.32 -24.09
CA SER A 227 2.54 18.90 -23.84
C SER A 227 2.57 18.65 -22.34
N ILE A 228 1.51 18.04 -21.79
CA ILE A 228 1.39 17.69 -20.38
C ILE A 228 0.99 16.21 -20.32
N VAL A 229 1.95 15.34 -20.05
CA VAL A 229 1.75 13.89 -20.03
C VAL A 229 1.80 13.40 -18.59
N GLU A 230 0.73 12.72 -18.17
CA GLU A 230 0.70 12.04 -16.88
C GLU A 230 1.58 10.78 -16.91
N THR A 231 2.53 10.70 -16.00
CA THR A 231 3.47 9.58 -15.89
C THR A 231 3.12 8.62 -14.76
N GLU A 232 2.53 9.12 -13.68
CA GLU A 232 2.13 8.31 -12.52
C GLU A 232 0.79 8.80 -11.94
N ASN A 233 -0.02 7.87 -11.47
CA ASN A 233 -1.31 8.15 -10.86
C ASN A 233 -1.64 7.09 -9.79
N VAL A 234 -1.52 7.49 -8.53
CA VAL A 234 -1.81 6.67 -7.35
C VAL A 234 -2.87 7.41 -6.52
N PRO A 235 -4.03 6.79 -6.23
CA PRO A 235 -5.05 7.41 -5.40
C PRO A 235 -4.56 7.56 -3.95
N PRO A 236 -5.12 8.49 -3.15
CA PRO A 236 -4.85 8.53 -1.72
C PRO A 236 -5.26 7.22 -1.03
N LEU A 237 -4.44 6.77 -0.08
CA LEU A 237 -4.76 5.59 0.72
C LEU A 237 -5.68 6.01 1.86
N ILE A 238 -6.92 5.52 1.81
CA ILE A 238 -7.96 5.84 2.76
C ILE A 238 -8.38 4.55 3.48
N ASN A 239 -8.04 4.49 4.76
CA ASN A 239 -8.41 3.39 5.62
C ASN A 239 -9.93 3.38 5.86
N SER A 240 -10.53 2.20 5.74
CA SER A 240 -11.94 1.96 6.11
C SER A 240 -12.12 2.15 7.62
N SER A 241 -13.10 2.95 8.03
CA SER A 241 -13.36 3.20 9.46
C SER A 241 -13.71 1.91 10.20
N ASP A 242 -14.62 1.09 9.67
CA ASP A 242 -15.05 -0.17 10.30
C ASP A 242 -13.88 -1.15 10.50
N LEU A 243 -13.09 -1.39 9.45
CA LEU A 243 -11.95 -2.31 9.53
C LEU A 243 -10.87 -1.79 10.47
N THR A 244 -10.60 -0.49 10.43
CA THR A 244 -9.59 0.15 11.27
C THR A 244 -9.97 0.09 12.74
N GLU A 245 -11.21 0.43 13.08
CA GLU A 245 -11.70 0.40 14.47
C GLU A 245 -11.59 -1.01 15.04
N ARG A 246 -12.02 -2.02 14.29
CA ARG A 246 -11.91 -3.43 14.68
C ARG A 246 -10.46 -3.86 14.92
N LEU A 247 -9.53 -3.49 14.04
CA LEU A 247 -8.11 -3.80 14.22
C LEU A 247 -7.48 -3.06 15.38
N GLN A 248 -7.85 -1.79 15.57
CA GLN A 248 -7.33 -0.97 16.66
C GLN A 248 -7.79 -1.54 18.02
N GLU A 249 -9.04 -2.01 18.14
CA GLU A 249 -9.51 -2.74 19.31
C GLU A 249 -8.68 -4.01 19.56
N GLN A 250 -8.41 -4.81 18.52
CA GLN A 250 -7.58 -6.03 18.66
C GLN A 250 -6.13 -5.73 19.03
N PHE A 251 -5.53 -4.69 18.47
CA PHE A 251 -4.19 -4.24 18.83
C PHE A 251 -4.13 -3.74 20.26
N ASN A 252 -5.11 -2.95 20.69
CA ASN A 252 -5.19 -2.49 22.08
C ASN A 252 -5.38 -3.66 23.06
N HIS A 253 -6.22 -4.64 22.72
CA HIS A 253 -6.39 -5.83 23.54
C HIS A 253 -5.11 -6.67 23.64
N SER A 254 -4.36 -6.82 22.55
CA SER A 254 -3.21 -7.73 22.48
C SER A 254 -1.89 -7.08 22.94
N PHE A 255 -1.75 -5.77 22.73
CA PHE A 255 -0.50 -5.03 22.90
C PHE A 255 -0.66 -3.74 23.72
N GLY A 256 -1.87 -3.41 24.16
CA GLY A 256 -2.17 -2.16 24.87
C GLY A 256 -1.72 -2.12 26.33
N ASP A 257 -1.31 -3.26 26.90
CA ASP A 257 -0.70 -3.31 28.22
C ASP A 257 0.77 -2.82 28.13
N GLY A 258 0.98 -1.51 28.31
CA GLY A 258 2.31 -0.86 28.28
C GLY A 258 2.30 0.63 27.93
N ASP A 259 3.48 1.24 27.72
CA ASP A 259 3.75 2.68 27.45
C ASP A 259 3.15 3.24 26.13
N GLY A 260 1.87 3.01 25.86
CA GLY A 260 1.17 3.51 24.67
C GLY A 260 1.74 2.91 23.38
N ALA A 261 1.80 1.57 23.32
CA ALA A 261 2.31 0.82 22.18
C ALA A 261 1.46 0.99 20.92
N VAL A 262 0.14 1.19 21.07
CA VAL A 262 -0.78 1.51 19.97
C VAL A 262 -1.07 3.00 19.99
N ARG A 263 -0.88 3.67 18.85
CA ARG A 263 -1.04 5.13 18.72
C ARG A 263 -1.82 5.48 17.45
N ASP A 264 -2.34 6.69 17.44
CA ASP A 264 -2.96 7.25 16.24
C ASP A 264 -1.92 7.38 15.11
N MET A 265 -2.36 7.03 13.91
CA MET A 265 -1.57 7.20 12.70
C MET A 265 -1.28 8.69 12.45
N VAL A 266 0.00 9.03 12.35
CA VAL A 266 0.43 10.31 11.78
C VAL A 266 0.39 10.18 10.27
N ARG A 267 -0.40 11.02 9.60
CA ARG A 267 -0.54 10.99 8.14
C ARG A 267 0.81 11.25 7.46
N GLY A 268 1.12 10.46 6.42
CA GLY A 268 2.36 10.57 5.66
C GLY A 268 2.15 11.12 4.25
N MET A 269 3.08 11.93 3.76
CA MET A 269 3.08 12.41 2.37
C MET A 269 3.59 11.38 1.35
N ALA A 270 4.03 10.21 1.82
CA ALA A 270 4.26 9.07 0.96
C ALA A 270 2.95 8.62 0.29
N SER A 271 3.08 7.78 -0.72
CA SER A 271 1.97 7.19 -1.47
C SER A 271 2.24 5.71 -1.59
N ASP A 272 1.18 4.92 -1.63
CA ASP A 272 1.24 3.46 -1.72
C ASP A 272 0.04 3.00 -2.54
N ASP A 273 0.18 1.93 -3.33
CA ASP A 273 -0.81 1.49 -4.31
C ASP A 273 -1.77 0.40 -3.81
N PHE A 274 -1.79 0.11 -2.51
CA PHE A 274 -2.74 -0.81 -1.90
C PHE A 274 -4.19 -0.57 -2.35
N GLY A 275 -4.89 -1.65 -2.69
CA GLY A 275 -6.30 -1.60 -3.10
C GLY A 275 -7.25 -1.31 -1.94
N VAL A 276 -8.38 -0.64 -2.23
CA VAL A 276 -9.45 -0.33 -1.27
C VAL A 276 -10.65 -1.29 -1.42
N PRO A 277 -11.39 -1.62 -0.34
CA PRO A 277 -11.20 -1.17 1.05
C PRO A 277 -10.01 -1.84 1.76
N CYS A 278 -9.27 -1.06 2.56
CA CYS A 278 -8.12 -1.55 3.31
C CYS A 278 -8.08 -1.02 4.75
N ALA A 279 -7.27 -1.68 5.57
CA ALA A 279 -6.74 -1.13 6.81
C ALA A 279 -5.22 -1.28 6.82
N TYR A 280 -4.55 -0.13 6.72
CA TYR A 280 -3.10 0.02 6.71
C TYR A 280 -2.58 0.52 8.06
N TRP A 281 -1.52 -0.10 8.59
CA TRP A 281 -0.85 0.37 9.80
C TRP A 281 0.68 0.40 9.64
N ASN A 282 1.33 1.22 10.47
CA ASN A 282 2.79 1.27 10.55
C ASN A 282 3.28 0.54 11.81
N LEU A 283 4.39 -0.17 11.69
CA LEU A 283 5.17 -0.67 12.84
C LEU A 283 6.52 0.05 12.88
N GLY A 284 6.80 0.71 14.01
CA GLY A 284 8.12 1.28 14.25
C GLY A 284 9.20 0.22 14.40
N ASN A 285 10.39 0.50 13.89
CA ASN A 285 11.54 -0.42 13.89
C ASN A 285 12.87 0.23 14.31
N THR A 286 12.87 1.50 14.71
CA THR A 286 14.10 2.19 15.12
C THR A 286 14.38 1.95 16.60
N ASP A 287 15.62 1.55 16.92
CA ASP A 287 16.10 1.45 18.30
C ASP A 287 15.84 2.77 19.07
N PRO A 288 15.26 2.73 20.28
CA PRO A 288 14.92 3.94 21.02
C PRO A 288 16.11 4.87 21.29
N ALA A 289 17.29 4.33 21.61
CA ALA A 289 18.46 5.13 21.92
C ALA A 289 19.01 5.81 20.65
N LEU A 290 18.99 5.09 19.52
CA LEU A 290 19.35 5.65 18.22
C LEU A 290 18.40 6.77 17.79
N LEU A 291 17.10 6.58 17.97
CA LEU A 291 16.09 7.59 17.66
C LEU A 291 16.30 8.88 18.47
N GLU A 292 16.59 8.76 19.76
CA GLU A 292 16.90 9.91 20.64
C GLU A 292 18.20 10.62 20.22
N GLU A 293 19.22 9.87 19.78
CA GLU A 293 20.44 10.46 19.24
C GLU A 293 20.17 11.28 17.97
N TYR A 294 19.44 10.72 17.01
CA TYR A 294 19.11 11.42 15.77
C TYR A 294 18.28 12.68 16.01
N GLN A 295 17.32 12.62 16.93
CA GLN A 295 16.55 13.80 17.35
C GLN A 295 17.44 14.88 17.95
N ARG A 296 18.37 14.52 18.85
CA ARG A 296 19.34 15.47 19.43
C ARG A 296 20.24 16.11 18.39
N ARG A 297 20.58 15.37 17.33
CA ARG A 297 21.43 15.83 16.22
C ARG A 297 20.66 16.59 15.14
N GLY A 298 19.33 16.67 15.22
CA GLY A 298 18.49 17.31 14.21
C GLY A 298 18.48 16.57 12.87
N ILE A 299 18.77 15.27 12.86
CA ILE A 299 18.80 14.45 11.64
C ILE A 299 17.37 14.03 11.29
N CYS A 300 16.91 14.39 10.09
CA CYS A 300 15.60 14.02 9.59
C CYS A 300 15.63 12.58 9.06
N MET A 301 14.94 11.66 9.75
CA MET A 301 14.83 10.24 9.40
C MET A 301 13.78 10.02 8.31
N ASN A 302 13.97 10.59 7.12
CA ASN A 302 12.98 10.44 6.05
C ASN A 302 13.17 9.20 5.17
N PHE A 303 14.32 8.52 5.11
CA PHE A 303 14.53 7.19 4.48
C PHE A 303 15.96 6.67 4.80
N PRO A 304 16.26 5.34 4.96
CA PRO A 304 15.38 4.15 4.91
C PRO A 304 15.25 3.39 6.26
N ALA A 305 14.14 2.67 6.41
CA ALA A 305 13.76 1.82 7.55
C ALA A 305 14.51 0.47 7.64
N THR A 306 15.63 0.31 6.93
CA THR A 306 16.57 -0.79 7.11
C THR A 306 18.00 -0.27 6.99
N ASN A 307 18.77 -0.36 8.08
CA ASN A 307 20.23 -0.32 8.16
C ASN A 307 21.01 0.39 7.02
N PHE A 308 20.82 1.68 6.81
CA PHE A 308 21.79 2.48 6.04
C PHE A 308 22.27 3.65 6.89
N ASP A 309 23.44 3.49 7.51
CA ASP A 309 24.32 4.63 7.74
C ASP A 309 25.59 4.46 6.90
N ARG A 310 25.90 5.50 6.16
CA ARG A 310 26.95 5.56 5.14
C ARG A 310 28.17 6.22 5.77
N ALA A 311 28.77 5.57 6.74
CA ALA A 311 30.07 5.93 7.27
C ALA A 311 30.81 4.68 7.78
N ASP A 312 31.98 4.45 7.22
CA ASP A 312 33.01 3.49 7.64
C ASP A 312 32.95 2.05 7.06
N ALA A 313 33.50 1.92 5.85
CA ALA A 313 33.66 0.66 5.11
C ALA A 313 34.84 -0.22 5.60
N SER A 314 35.17 -0.24 6.91
CA SER A 314 36.38 -0.94 7.38
C SER A 314 36.22 -1.85 8.60
N GLY A 315 35.00 -2.05 9.12
CA GLY A 315 34.83 -2.90 10.32
C GLY A 315 33.42 -3.42 10.54
N TYR A 316 32.91 -4.26 9.64
CA TYR A 316 31.65 -4.95 9.89
C TYR A 316 31.88 -6.17 10.80
N ARG A 317 31.43 -6.07 12.05
CA ARG A 317 30.71 -7.19 12.66
C ARG A 317 29.24 -6.93 12.39
N SER A 318 28.56 -7.90 11.78
CA SER A 318 27.11 -7.94 11.79
C SER A 318 26.63 -7.67 13.22
N ILE A 319 25.74 -6.70 13.40
CA ILE A 319 24.90 -6.70 14.60
C ILE A 319 23.98 -7.90 14.40
N ASP A 320 24.41 -9.00 14.99
CA ASP A 320 23.58 -10.16 15.19
C ASP A 320 22.45 -9.73 16.12
N ILE A 321 21.22 -9.75 15.59
CA ILE A 321 20.00 -9.45 16.34
C ILE A 321 19.80 -10.52 17.46
N GLY A 322 20.66 -11.54 17.55
CA GLY A 322 20.69 -12.51 18.64
C GLY A 322 21.24 -12.03 19.99
N HIS A 323 21.92 -10.88 20.10
CA HIS A 323 22.73 -10.62 21.32
C HIS A 323 22.19 -9.63 22.36
N SER A 324 21.09 -8.90 22.11
CA SER A 324 20.40 -8.10 23.16
C SER A 324 19.19 -8.80 23.76
N LEU A 325 18.87 -10.02 23.32
CA LEU A 325 17.83 -10.88 23.88
C LEU A 325 18.39 -11.93 24.85
N ALA A 326 19.70 -11.96 25.08
CA ALA A 326 20.36 -13.01 25.85
C ALA A 326 20.34 -12.82 27.38
N HIS A 327 19.79 -11.72 27.91
CA HIS A 327 19.63 -11.50 29.36
C HIS A 327 18.21 -11.07 29.76
N SER A 328 17.21 -11.67 29.13
CA SER A 328 15.97 -12.04 29.80
C SER A 328 15.41 -13.24 29.03
N THR A 329 15.39 -14.40 29.67
CA THR A 329 14.73 -15.61 29.15
C THR A 329 13.26 -15.31 28.91
N ASP A 330 12.92 -14.95 27.67
CA ASP A 330 11.61 -15.10 27.01
C ASP A 330 11.70 -14.40 25.64
N CYS A 331 12.12 -15.15 24.62
CA CYS A 331 12.16 -14.69 23.23
C CYS A 331 11.44 -15.72 22.37
N VAL A 332 10.41 -15.24 21.68
CA VAL A 332 9.56 -15.98 20.77
C VAL A 332 10.37 -16.32 19.52
N ASP A 333 10.52 -17.62 19.29
CA ASP A 333 11.30 -18.23 18.22
C ASP A 333 10.57 -18.09 16.87
N MET A 334 11.12 -17.26 15.97
CA MET A 334 10.52 -16.94 14.66
C MET A 334 11.13 -17.74 13.49
N ASP A 335 12.07 -18.67 13.75
CA ASP A 335 12.77 -19.45 12.71
C ASP A 335 12.35 -20.93 12.63
N ALA A 336 11.41 -21.40 13.46
CA ALA A 336 11.02 -22.83 13.47
C ALA A 336 9.96 -23.23 12.42
N TYR A 337 9.47 -22.31 11.58
CA TYR A 337 8.30 -22.60 10.71
C TYR A 337 8.52 -22.45 9.20
N ILE A 338 9.72 -22.10 8.75
CA ILE A 338 10.01 -21.87 7.33
C ILE A 338 11.16 -22.80 6.91
N PHE A 339 10.76 -23.99 6.42
CA PHE A 339 11.57 -25.03 5.78
C PHE A 339 12.49 -25.90 6.65
N SER A 340 11.90 -26.93 7.27
CA SER A 340 12.53 -28.25 7.31
C SER A 340 11.60 -29.28 6.65
N SER A 341 11.92 -29.64 5.40
CA SER A 341 12.18 -31.04 5.04
C SER A 341 12.33 -31.16 3.52
N SER A 342 13.48 -31.74 3.19
CA SER A 342 13.83 -32.39 1.95
C SER A 342 12.64 -33.04 1.22
N THR A 343 12.60 -32.81 -0.08
CA THR A 343 12.03 -33.67 -1.13
C THR A 343 11.71 -35.12 -0.70
N SER A 344 10.43 -35.42 -0.46
CA SER A 344 9.83 -36.67 -0.94
C SER A 344 8.30 -36.56 -0.97
N ARG A 345 7.77 -36.41 -2.19
CA ARG A 345 6.38 -36.61 -2.64
C ARG A 345 5.32 -35.72 -2.00
N LEU A 346 5.14 -34.55 -2.63
CA LEU A 346 3.86 -33.84 -2.70
C LEU A 346 2.74 -34.85 -2.99
N ARG A 347 1.78 -35.00 -2.07
CA ARG A 347 0.45 -35.49 -2.43
C ARG A 347 -0.34 -34.28 -2.96
N PRO A 348 -1.14 -34.44 -4.01
CA PRO A 348 -1.94 -33.34 -4.53
C PRO A 348 -2.88 -32.83 -3.45
N VAL A 349 -3.06 -31.51 -3.43
CA VAL A 349 -4.12 -30.82 -2.70
C VAL A 349 -5.46 -31.44 -3.12
N PRO A 350 -6.37 -31.79 -2.20
CA PRO A 350 -7.69 -32.25 -2.59
C PRO A 350 -8.37 -31.13 -3.37
N THR A 351 -8.82 -31.43 -4.57
CA THR A 351 -9.69 -30.51 -5.29
C THR A 351 -11.04 -30.46 -4.57
N PRO A 352 -11.87 -29.42 -4.72
CA PRO A 352 -13.20 -29.38 -4.10
C PRO A 352 -14.08 -30.62 -4.41
N GLN A 353 -13.76 -31.38 -5.47
CA GLN A 353 -14.39 -32.68 -5.77
C GLN A 353 -14.12 -33.80 -4.74
N ASP A 354 -13.08 -33.65 -3.92
CA ASP A 354 -12.64 -34.60 -2.88
C ASP A 354 -13.35 -34.38 -1.52
N LEU A 355 -14.16 -33.32 -1.40
CA LEU A 355 -14.95 -33.01 -0.19
C LEU A 355 -16.39 -33.57 -0.24
N TYR A 356 -16.77 -34.25 -1.33
CA TYR A 356 -18.10 -34.85 -1.54
C TYR A 356 -18.15 -36.36 -1.22
N THR A 357 -17.49 -36.80 -0.15
CA THR A 357 -17.63 -38.18 0.37
C THR A 357 -18.47 -38.21 1.62
#